data_AF-Q6AU10-F1
#
_entry.id   AF-Q6AU10-F1
#
_cell.length_a   1.000
_cell.length_b   1.000
_cell.length_c   1.000
_cell.angle_alpha   90.00
_cell.angle_beta   90.00
_cell.angle_gamma   90.00
#
_symmetry.space_group_name_H-M   'P 1'
#
loop_
_entity.id
_entity.type
_entity.pdbx_description
1 polymer ?
#
loop_
_entity_poly.entity_id
_entity_poly.type
_entity_poly.pdbx_seq_one_letter_code
_entity_poly.pdbx_strand_id
1 'polypeptide(L)'
;MEAKVFRFLKLVGVGFKARTEREGRELFLKLGYSHEVQFTAPPAVRVFCFKPNLICCTGIDKNRVHNFAGAVRNCKPPEVYKGKGILYIDEVIKLKPGKKQKK
;
A
#
# COMPACT_ATOMS: atom_id res chain seq x y z
N MET A 1 18.57 8.86 20.19
CA MET A 1 17.29 8.28 19.74
C MET A 1 17.30 8.24 18.22
N GLU A 2 17.42 7.06 17.63
CA GLU A 2 17.35 6.93 16.17
C GLU A 2 15.94 7.25 15.68
N ALA A 3 15.84 8.13 14.69
CA ALA A 3 14.57 8.46 14.06
C ALA A 3 14.11 7.27 13.20
N LYS A 4 13.03 6.62 13.62
CA LYS A 4 12.35 5.63 12.78
C LYS A 4 11.53 6.35 11.72
N VAL A 5 11.73 5.98 10.46
CA VAL A 5 10.93 6.47 9.35
C VAL A 5 9.66 5.62 9.27
N PHE A 6 8.51 6.27 9.06
CA PHE A 6 7.24 5.61 8.86
C PHE A 6 6.62 6.05 7.54
N ARG A 7 6.13 5.08 6.76
CA ARG A 7 5.33 5.32 5.57
C ARG A 7 4.10 4.46 5.61
N PHE A 8 2.96 5.12 5.51
CA PHE A 8 1.68 4.46 5.59
C PHE A 8 1.03 4.39 4.20
N LEU A 9 0.57 3.20 3.85
CA LEU A 9 -0.16 2.91 2.63
C LEU A 9 -1.58 2.48 2.97
N LYS A 10 -2.55 3.04 2.27
CA LYS A 10 -3.96 2.71 2.41
C LYS A 10 -4.42 1.94 1.17
N LEU A 11 -5.11 0.83 1.39
CA LEU A 11 -5.78 0.05 0.38
C LEU A 11 -7.22 0.54 0.24
N VAL A 12 -7.61 0.93 -0.97
CA VAL A 12 -8.97 1.34 -1.31
C VAL A 12 -9.53 0.39 -2.36
N GLY A 13 -10.57 -0.34 -1.99
CA GLY A 13 -11.25 -1.28 -2.88
C GLY A 13 -11.94 -2.38 -2.11
N VAL A 14 -13.08 -2.83 -2.64
CA VAL A 14 -13.81 -3.97 -2.05
C VAL A 14 -12.99 -5.24 -2.25
N GLY A 15 -12.79 -6.00 -1.17
CA GLY A 15 -12.01 -7.24 -1.18
C GLY A 15 -10.49 -7.04 -1.09
N PHE A 16 -9.99 -5.80 -1.12
CA PHE A 16 -8.56 -5.54 -1.01
C PHE A 16 -8.10 -5.66 0.43
N LYS A 17 -7.10 -6.50 0.67
CA LYS A 17 -6.59 -6.80 2.01
C LYS A 17 -5.09 -7.02 1.98
N ALA A 18 -4.41 -6.54 3.01
CA ALA A 18 -3.03 -6.87 3.32
C ALA A 18 -2.97 -7.82 4.52
N ARG A 19 -2.02 -8.75 4.46
CA ARG A 19 -1.62 -9.61 5.57
C ARG A 19 -0.11 -9.57 5.68
N THR A 20 0.40 -9.57 6.89
CA THR A 20 1.84 -9.65 7.16
C THR A 20 2.11 -10.86 8.02
N GLU A 21 3.29 -11.45 7.86
CA GLU A 21 3.76 -12.45 8.81
C GLU A 21 4.04 -11.82 10.18
N ARG A 22 4.12 -12.65 11.21
CA ARG A 22 4.40 -12.20 12.58
C ARG A 22 5.73 -11.46 12.69
N GLU A 23 6.70 -11.79 11.84
CA GLU A 23 8.02 -11.14 11.82
C GLU A 23 8.05 -9.80 11.06
N GLY A 24 7.01 -9.50 10.27
CA GLY A 24 6.94 -8.29 9.45
C GLY A 24 7.94 -8.25 8.29
N ARG A 25 8.46 -9.42 7.88
CA ARG A 25 9.35 -9.58 6.72
C ARG A 25 8.60 -9.83 5.42
N GLU A 26 7.48 -10.52 5.48
CA GLU A 26 6.66 -10.77 4.30
C GLU A 26 5.32 -10.04 4.37
N LEU A 27 4.91 -9.51 3.22
CA LEU A 27 3.65 -8.82 3.00
C LEU A 27 2.89 -9.53 1.88
N PHE A 28 1.70 -10.01 2.18
CA PHE A 28 0.77 -10.60 1.24
C PHE A 28 -0.36 -9.62 0.92
N LEU A 29 -0.62 -9.40 -0.36
CA LEU A 29 -1.63 -8.46 -0.85
C LEU A 29 -2.65 -9.18 -1.71
N LYS A 30 -3.91 -9.13 -1.28
CA LYS A 30 -5.06 -9.51 -2.09
C LYS A 30 -5.60 -8.27 -2.79
N LEU A 31 -5.30 -8.09 -4.07
CA LEU A 31 -5.64 -6.89 -4.86
C LEU A 31 -6.67 -7.17 -5.97
N GLY A 32 -7.34 -8.32 -5.92
CA GLY A 32 -8.29 -8.78 -6.95
C GLY A 32 -7.63 -9.45 -8.15
N TYR A 33 -6.34 -9.82 -8.05
CA TYR A 33 -5.73 -10.81 -8.94
C TYR A 33 -6.17 -12.23 -8.53
N SER A 34 -6.01 -13.21 -9.43
CA SER A 34 -6.35 -14.61 -9.14
C SER A 34 -5.47 -15.24 -8.06
N HIS A 35 -4.27 -14.69 -7.84
CA HIS A 35 -3.32 -15.08 -6.81
C HIS A 35 -3.02 -13.89 -5.87
N GLU A 36 -2.49 -14.19 -4.70
CA GLU A 36 -1.98 -13.17 -3.77
C GLU A 36 -0.61 -12.68 -4.23
N VAL A 37 -0.35 -11.38 -4.10
CA VAL A 37 0.96 -10.80 -4.42
C VAL A 37 1.80 -10.80 -3.15
N GLN A 38 2.92 -11.49 -3.18
CA GLN A 38 3.88 -11.58 -2.07
C GLN A 38 5.01 -10.56 -2.27
N PHE A 39 5.37 -9.88 -1.18
CA PHE A 39 6.50 -8.96 -1.11
C PHE A 39 7.40 -9.34 0.06
N THR A 40 8.68 -9.50 -0.21
CA THR A 40 9.72 -9.66 0.81
C THR A 40 10.34 -8.30 1.13
N ALA A 41 10.25 -7.88 2.39
CA ALA A 41 10.84 -6.63 2.85
C ALA A 41 12.38 -6.74 2.90
N PRO A 42 13.11 -5.73 2.41
CA PRO A 42 14.58 -5.73 2.45
C PRO A 42 15.09 -5.60 3.89
N PRO A 43 16.35 -6.00 4.15
CA PRO A 43 16.97 -5.79 5.46
C PRO A 43 16.97 -4.29 5.81
N ALA A 44 16.57 -3.99 7.05
CA ALA A 44 16.29 -2.66 7.61
C ALA A 44 14.86 -2.08 7.40
N VAL A 45 13.97 -2.80 6.71
CA VAL A 45 12.55 -2.44 6.62
C VAL A 45 11.69 -3.51 7.29
N ARG A 46 10.71 -3.10 8.10
CA ARG A 46 9.66 -3.95 8.66
C ARG A 46 8.30 -3.46 8.19
N VAL A 47 7.40 -4.40 7.97
CA VAL A 47 6.03 -4.10 7.53
C VAL A 47 5.05 -4.57 8.59
N PHE A 48 4.14 -3.69 8.98
CA PHE A 48 3.07 -3.96 9.93
C PHE A 48 1.72 -3.68 9.29
N CYS A 49 0.73 -4.51 9.57
CA CYS A 49 -0.65 -4.32 9.14
C CYS A 49 -1.52 -4.02 10.36
N PHE A 50 -1.83 -2.74 10.61
CA PHE A 50 -2.68 -2.34 11.75
C PHE A 50 -4.15 -2.65 11.51
N LYS A 51 -4.57 -2.55 10.24
CA LYS A 51 -5.90 -2.93 9.75
C LYS A 51 -5.71 -3.60 8.41
N PRO A 52 -6.61 -4.49 7.97
CA PRO A 52 -6.49 -5.15 6.66
C PRO A 52 -6.34 -4.19 5.47
N ASN A 53 -6.74 -2.93 5.62
CA ASN A 53 -6.64 -1.88 4.60
C ASN A 53 -5.53 -0.86 4.85
N LEU A 54 -4.71 -1.02 5.91
CA LEU A 54 -3.70 -0.06 6.33
C LEU A 54 -2.37 -0.75 6.63
N ILE A 55 -1.39 -0.47 5.77
CA ILE A 55 -0.03 -1.01 5.84
C ILE A 55 0.89 0.09 6.35
N CYS A 56 1.77 -0.25 7.29
CA CYS A 56 2.81 0.61 7.82
C CYS A 56 4.18 0.00 7.49
N CYS A 57 4.96 0.71 6.67
CA CYS A 57 6.36 0.39 6.43
C CYS A 57 7.21 1.23 7.38
N THR A 58 8.06 0.58 8.17
CA THR A 58 8.96 1.25 9.12
C THR A 58 10.39 0.79 8.93
N GLY A 59 11.35 1.66 9.19
CA GLY A 59 12.77 1.33 9.08
C GLY A 59 13.66 2.48 9.51
N ILE A 60 14.96 2.20 9.51
CA ILE A 60 16.00 3.18 9.85
C ILE A 60 16.40 3.98 8.61
N ASP A 61 16.49 3.32 7.45
CA ASP A 61 16.88 3.93 6.18
C ASP A 61 15.66 4.47 5.42
N LYS A 62 15.59 5.80 5.28
CA LYS A 62 14.54 6.51 4.55
C LYS A 62 14.40 6.03 3.10
N ASN A 63 15.51 5.85 2.38
CA ASN A 63 15.48 5.50 0.96
C ASN A 63 14.93 4.09 0.76
N ARG A 64 15.34 3.14 1.61
CA ARG A 64 14.82 1.75 1.56
C ARG A 64 13.34 1.68 1.90
N VAL A 65 12.89 2.37 2.96
CA VAL A 65 11.48 2.40 3.36
C VAL A 65 10.62 2.99 2.24
N HIS A 66 11.05 4.10 1.64
CA HIS A 66 10.33 4.76 0.55
C HIS A 66 10.32 3.92 -0.74
N ASN A 67 11.45 3.31 -1.10
CA ASN A 67 11.54 2.44 -2.26
C ASN A 67 10.63 1.21 -2.13
N PHE A 68 10.64 0.56 -0.95
CA PHE A 68 9.72 -0.56 -0.68
C PHE A 68 8.25 -0.12 -0.73
N ALA A 69 7.90 0.99 -0.09
CA ALA A 69 6.53 1.52 -0.14
C ALA A 69 6.10 1.90 -1.58
N GLY A 70 7.02 2.42 -2.40
CA GLY A 70 6.80 2.70 -3.81
C GLY A 70 6.57 1.43 -4.64
N ALA A 71 7.37 0.38 -4.41
CA ALA A 71 7.19 -0.92 -5.05
C ALA A 71 5.81 -1.53 -4.73
N VAL A 72 5.38 -1.47 -3.47
CA VAL A 72 4.04 -1.91 -3.05
C VAL A 72 2.94 -1.08 -3.74
N ARG A 73 3.08 0.25 -3.79
CA ARG A 73 2.11 1.13 -4.48
C ARG A 73 2.00 0.81 -5.97
N ASN A 74 3.12 0.50 -6.63
CA ASN A 74 3.16 0.20 -8.06
C ASN A 74 2.41 -1.08 -8.45
N CYS A 75 2.15 -2.01 -7.53
CA CYS A 75 1.36 -3.21 -7.83
C CYS A 75 -0.09 -2.91 -8.22
N LYS A 76 -0.67 -1.85 -7.67
CA LYS A 76 -1.99 -1.38 -8.07
C LYS A 76 -2.13 0.12 -7.77
N PRO A 77 -1.63 0.98 -8.66
CA PRO A 77 -1.76 2.42 -8.48
C PRO A 77 -3.24 2.82 -8.43
N PRO A 78 -3.57 3.94 -7.79
CA PRO A 78 -4.95 4.38 -7.63
C PRO A 78 -5.59 4.68 -8.98
N GLU A 79 -6.76 4.10 -9.22
CA GLU A 79 -7.55 4.31 -10.43
C GLU A 79 -8.10 5.75 -10.51
N VAL A 80 -8.09 6.34 -11.72
CA VAL A 80 -8.54 7.72 -11.96
C VAL A 80 -10.04 7.97 -11.76
N TYR A 81 -10.91 6.95 -11.78
CA TYR A 81 -12.36 7.16 -11.64
C TYR A 81 -12.86 6.94 -10.22
N LYS A 82 -12.50 5.79 -9.62
CA LYS A 82 -12.98 5.37 -8.29
C LYS A 82 -11.91 5.44 -7.19
N GLY A 83 -10.67 5.81 -7.52
CA GLY A 83 -9.56 5.84 -6.56
C GLY A 83 -9.19 4.47 -6.01
N LYS A 84 -9.61 3.38 -6.66
CA LYS A 84 -9.31 2.02 -6.21
C LYS A 84 -7.84 1.69 -6.43
N GLY A 85 -7.17 1.15 -5.43
CA GLY A 85 -5.76 0.80 -5.49
C GLY A 85 -5.07 1.01 -4.15
N ILE A 86 -3.76 1.18 -4.22
CA ILE A 86 -2.87 1.47 -3.09
C ILE A 86 -2.45 2.92 -3.21
N LEU A 87 -2.65 3.70 -2.15
CA LEU A 87 -2.26 5.11 -2.07
C LEU A 87 -1.48 5.36 -0.79
N TYR A 88 -0.68 6.42 -0.75
CA TYR A 88 -0.21 6.92 0.54
C TYR A 88 -1.36 7.56 1.32
N ILE A 89 -1.31 7.56 2.67
CA ILE A 89 -2.38 8.17 3.49
C ILE A 89 -2.59 9.64 3.13
N ASP A 90 -1.50 10.35 2.88
CA ASP A 90 -1.43 11.79 2.58
C ASP A 90 -1.62 12.11 1.08
N GLU A 91 -1.84 11.12 0.24
CA GLU A 91 -1.97 11.31 -1.21
C GLU A 91 -3.39 11.75 -1.60
N VAL A 92 -3.49 12.91 -2.25
CA VAL A 92 -4.74 13.41 -2.83
C VAL A 92 -4.84 12.98 -4.29
N ILE A 93 -5.78 12.08 -4.58
CA ILE A 93 -6.03 11.56 -5.94
C ILE A 93 -7.06 12.44 -6.65
N LYS A 94 -6.74 12.93 -7.85
CA LYS A 94 -7.69 13.65 -8.71
C LYS A 94 -8.61 12.65 -9.41
N LEU A 95 -9.87 12.58 -8.99
CA LEU A 95 -10.87 11.72 -9.61
C LEU A 95 -11.47 12.38 -10.86
N LYS A 96 -11.55 11.62 -11.95
CA LYS A 96 -12.31 11.99 -13.14
C LYS A 96 -13.78 11.62 -12.95
N PRO A 97 -14.71 12.46 -13.43
CA PRO A 97 -16.12 12.08 -13.42
C PRO A 97 -16.31 10.80 -14.24
N GLY A 98 -17.13 9.89 -13.72
CA GLY A 98 -17.52 8.67 -14.42
C GLY A 98 -18.46 8.95 -15.59
N LYS A 99 -19.31 7.97 -15.93
CA LYS A 99 -20.29 8.11 -17.01
C LYS A 99 -21.21 9.32 -16.76
N LYS A 100 -21.09 10.35 -17.59
CA LYS A 100 -22.07 11.44 -17.64
C LYS A 100 -23.38 10.85 -18.16
N GLN A 101 -24.39 10.73 -17.31
CA GLN A 101 -25.76 10.67 -17.82
C GLN A 101 -26.07 12.08 -18.33
N LYS A 102 -26.19 12.23 -19.65
CA LYS A 102 -26.85 13.40 -20.21
C LYS A 102 -28.28 13.36 -19.68
N LYS A 103 -28.68 14.39 -18.93
CA LYS A 103 -30.09 14.81 -18.93
C LYS A 103 -30.41 15.38 -20.31
#